data_AF-A0A523EDD0-F1
#
_entry.id   AF-A0A523EDD0-F1
#
_cell.length_a   1.000
_cell.length_b   1.000
_cell.length_c   1.000
_cell.angle_alpha   90.00
_cell.angle_beta   90.00
_cell.angle_gamma   90.00
#
_symmetry.space_group_name_H-M   'P 1'
#
loop_
_entity.id
_entity.type
_entity.pdbx_description
1 polymer ?
#
loop_
_entity_poly.entity_id
_entity_poly.type
_entity_poly.pdbx_seq_one_letter_code
_entity_poly.pdbx_strand_id
1 'polypeptide(L)'
;MDSGDYFYIALALYWLVSTALGAAKKRKAKAKPPPRPPTRQPLRERTELPKVPPQLPVRTADPDPAKDAIEALGQMEKESEAALLELDEKVRAQVAFHHERFRNEAVAFRRELAPNVGERSENQTDVLRQADTSIAFHRNVIQAGRMHSTIRARPEIQGPGLIADRLVADFYKAEKADGSLAPPVAIVWDVAGDDRLRTSPLAPFTLFVPRSAMSDPSHWSLFADPLTRYIESSAPELHQEIHDELGLGANEARIGADATAITRVLFASWLHRILADAVGALFFGPAYLRALARLYAQPDAPANVTSIKLNTDGSIHDEPPLHLRIHMTAQWLTRMGYDSEAAEVRNAWDATHGEPSMLGFVGSMSRLPAADVLEAAASLVDQMFQAPLASLSGTRLEYAPGLSDWSSQAHDAHDARVALPAGERARGSARALVAGAIDAAIESPDALATIHASLYESLREKSAPKPRTKRAVATTKRSKGWTRQNYAEALILGEILLEPRSR
;
A
#
# COMPACT_ATOMS: atom_id res chain seq x y z
N MET A 1 -40.77 40.71 -23.82
CA MET A 1 -39.33 40.74 -23.47
C MET A 1 -39.30 40.95 -21.98
N ASP A 2 -39.17 39.84 -21.27
CA ASP A 2 -39.45 39.76 -19.85
C ASP A 2 -38.21 40.12 -19.04
N SER A 3 -38.44 40.56 -17.81
CA SER A 3 -37.43 41.06 -16.86
C SER A 3 -36.28 40.08 -16.54
N GLY A 4 -36.36 38.82 -16.99
CA GLY A 4 -35.30 37.82 -16.90
C GLY A 4 -34.13 38.03 -17.87
N ASP A 5 -34.37 38.58 -19.06
CA ASP A 5 -33.32 38.71 -20.09
C ASP A 5 -32.29 39.81 -19.76
N TYR A 6 -32.73 40.85 -19.03
CA TYR A 6 -31.86 41.92 -18.57
C TYR A 6 -30.82 41.44 -17.53
N PHE A 7 -31.15 40.40 -16.76
CA PHE A 7 -30.24 39.86 -15.75
C PHE A 7 -29.05 39.14 -16.39
N TYR A 8 -29.30 38.32 -17.42
CA TYR A 8 -28.24 37.59 -18.12
C TYR A 8 -27.35 38.50 -18.96
N ILE A 9 -27.91 39.55 -19.57
CA ILE A 9 -27.14 40.55 -20.31
C ILE A 9 -26.27 41.40 -19.35
N ALA A 10 -26.80 41.79 -18.19
CA ALA A 10 -26.03 42.51 -17.17
C ALA A 10 -24.88 41.66 -16.58
N LEU A 11 -25.11 40.36 -16.38
CA LEU A 11 -24.09 39.43 -15.88
C LEU A 11 -22.98 39.18 -16.92
N ALA A 12 -23.34 39.07 -18.20
CA ALA A 12 -22.38 38.92 -19.29
C ALA A 12 -21.52 40.18 -19.49
N LEU A 13 -22.13 41.37 -19.40
CA LEU A 13 -21.41 42.65 -19.49
C LEU A 13 -20.50 42.87 -18.27
N TYR A 14 -20.93 42.50 -17.07
CA TYR A 14 -20.09 42.55 -15.87
C TYR A 14 -18.86 41.64 -16.00
N TRP A 15 -19.05 40.43 -16.53
CA TRP A 15 -17.95 39.48 -16.74
C TRP A 15 -16.93 39.98 -17.77
N LEU A 16 -17.39 40.54 -18.89
CA LEU A 16 -16.56 41.14 -19.94
C LEU A 16 -15.75 42.35 -19.44
N VAL A 17 -16.36 43.22 -18.63
CA VAL A 17 -15.67 44.39 -18.06
C VAL A 17 -14.64 43.95 -16.99
N SER A 18 -14.95 42.93 -16.20
CA SER A 18 -14.02 42.42 -15.16
C SER A 18 -12.77 41.74 -15.76
N THR A 19 -12.93 41.04 -16.88
CA THR A 19 -11.82 40.37 -17.58
C THR A 19 -10.93 41.36 -18.33
N ALA A 20 -11.52 42.40 -18.95
CA ALA A 20 -10.76 43.49 -19.57
C ALA A 20 -9.92 44.29 -18.54
N LEU A 21 -10.48 44.57 -17.35
CA LEU A 21 -9.76 45.25 -16.26
C LEU A 21 -8.66 44.37 -15.63
N GLY A 22 -8.87 43.05 -15.57
CA GLY A 22 -7.86 42.09 -15.12
C GLY A 22 -6.65 41.99 -16.05
N ALA A 23 -6.88 42.06 -17.37
CA ALA A 23 -5.82 42.04 -18.37
C ALA A 23 -4.98 43.35 -18.38
N ALA A 24 -5.61 44.50 -18.12
CA ALA A 24 -4.93 45.79 -18.05
C ALA A 24 -3.97 45.91 -16.85
N LYS A 25 -4.27 45.25 -15.72
CA LYS A 25 -3.42 45.28 -14.51
C LYS A 25 -2.13 44.46 -14.62
N LYS A 26 -2.05 43.46 -15.51
CA LYS A 26 -0.87 42.59 -15.65
C LYS A 26 0.26 43.17 -16.53
N ARG A 27 0.07 44.31 -17.19
CA ARG A 27 1.10 44.94 -18.05
C ARG A 27 2.05 45.93 -17.33
N LYS A 28 2.01 46.06 -16.01
CA LYS A 28 2.85 47.02 -15.25
C LYS A 28 3.73 46.42 -14.14
N ALA A 29 4.28 45.21 -14.32
CA ALA A 29 5.34 44.71 -13.45
C ALA A 29 6.69 44.73 -14.20
N LYS A 30 7.49 45.76 -13.94
CA LYS A 30 8.83 46.00 -14.50
C LYS A 30 9.83 44.94 -14.05
N ALA A 31 10.71 44.56 -14.98
CA ALA A 31 11.85 43.67 -14.81
C ALA A 31 12.85 44.17 -13.75
N LYS A 32 13.38 43.23 -12.96
CA LYS A 32 14.51 43.43 -12.02
C LYS A 32 15.74 42.68 -12.60
N PRO A 33 16.93 43.29 -12.65
CA PRO A 33 18.11 42.64 -13.25
C PRO A 33 18.69 41.54 -12.35
N PRO A 34 19.42 40.56 -12.92
CA PRO A 34 19.96 39.41 -12.20
C PRO A 34 21.21 39.76 -11.35
N PRO A 35 21.48 39.00 -10.28
CA PRO A 35 22.63 39.21 -9.40
C PRO A 35 23.94 38.71 -10.03
N ARG A 36 25.05 39.40 -9.68
CA ARG A 36 26.43 39.08 -10.08
C ARG A 36 26.93 37.75 -9.46
N PRO A 37 27.82 37.02 -10.16
CA PRO A 37 28.46 35.82 -9.62
C PRO A 37 29.56 36.17 -8.60
N PRO A 38 29.83 35.28 -7.62
CA PRO A 38 30.81 35.52 -6.58
C PRO A 38 32.26 35.36 -7.05
N THR A 39 33.11 36.25 -6.53
CA THR A 39 34.56 36.36 -6.72
C THR A 39 35.31 35.15 -6.14
N ARG A 40 36.16 34.51 -6.94
CA ARG A 40 37.12 33.48 -6.48
C ARG A 40 38.17 34.09 -5.56
N GLN A 41 38.37 33.51 -4.38
CA GLN A 41 39.53 33.79 -3.52
C GLN A 41 40.74 32.92 -3.94
N PRO A 42 41.98 33.42 -3.78
CA PRO A 42 43.20 32.76 -4.24
C PRO A 42 43.66 31.65 -3.28
N LEU A 43 44.26 30.60 -3.87
CA LEU A 43 45.04 29.58 -3.15
C LEU A 43 46.19 30.25 -2.38
N ARG A 44 46.30 29.95 -1.08
CA ARG A 44 47.48 30.24 -0.27
C ARG A 44 48.29 28.98 -0.02
N GLU A 45 49.59 29.22 0.03
CA GLU A 45 50.71 28.30 -0.02
C GLU A 45 50.90 27.42 1.22
N ARG A 46 51.64 26.34 0.97
CA ARG A 46 52.37 25.47 1.90
C ARG A 46 52.92 26.19 3.13
N THR A 47 52.74 25.59 4.31
CA THR A 47 53.75 25.66 5.38
C THR A 47 53.73 24.36 6.20
N GLU A 48 54.87 23.67 6.13
CA GLU A 48 55.59 22.88 7.14
C GLU A 48 54.86 21.90 8.09
N LEU A 49 55.40 20.68 8.08
CA LEU A 49 55.20 19.60 9.05
C LEU A 49 55.73 19.98 10.45
N PRO A 50 54.94 19.82 11.53
CA PRO A 50 55.48 19.61 12.85
C PRO A 50 55.35 18.16 13.29
N LYS A 51 56.52 17.63 13.65
CA LYS A 51 56.85 16.62 14.67
C LYS A 51 55.69 15.90 15.37
N VAL A 52 55.81 14.57 15.35
CA VAL A 52 55.18 13.55 16.19
C VAL A 52 54.97 14.01 17.64
N PRO A 53 53.76 13.82 18.19
CA PRO A 53 53.61 13.26 19.54
C PRO A 53 52.40 12.31 19.65
N PRO A 54 52.12 11.80 20.86
CA PRO A 54 52.58 10.55 21.45
C PRO A 54 51.62 9.37 21.14
N GLN A 55 52.06 8.15 21.50
CA GLN A 55 51.29 6.91 21.40
C GLN A 55 49.88 7.07 21.99
N LEU A 56 48.87 6.72 21.18
CA LEU A 56 47.47 6.62 21.61
C LEU A 56 47.32 5.56 22.70
N PRO A 57 46.45 5.79 23.70
CA PRO A 57 46.14 4.79 24.70
C PRO A 57 45.47 3.56 24.07
N VAL A 58 45.72 2.43 24.73
CA VAL A 58 45.14 1.09 24.56
C VAL A 58 43.74 1.11 23.93
N ARG A 59 43.57 0.30 22.87
CA ARG A 59 42.30 -0.11 22.25
C ARG A 59 41.20 -0.23 23.32
N THR A 60 40.26 0.71 23.35
CA THR A 60 38.95 0.46 23.96
C THR A 60 38.34 -0.69 23.17
N ALA A 61 37.92 -1.75 23.88
CA ALA A 61 37.29 -2.92 23.27
C ALA A 61 36.21 -2.49 22.27
N ASP A 62 36.21 -3.08 21.07
CA ASP A 62 35.12 -2.89 20.13
C ASP A 62 33.80 -3.20 20.84
N PRO A 63 32.79 -2.31 20.77
CA PRO A 63 31.51 -2.55 21.41
C PRO A 63 30.91 -3.86 20.87
N ASP A 64 30.40 -4.69 21.78
CA ASP A 64 29.78 -5.97 21.44
C ASP A 64 28.37 -5.69 20.90
N PRO A 65 28.13 -5.85 19.58
CA PRO A 65 26.88 -5.47 18.96
C PRO A 65 25.69 -6.28 19.49
N ALA A 66 25.90 -7.51 19.97
CA ALA A 66 24.85 -8.32 20.59
C ALA A 66 24.40 -7.73 21.93
N LYS A 67 25.37 -7.26 22.72
CA LYS A 67 25.09 -6.58 23.99
C LYS A 67 24.35 -5.27 23.77
N ASP A 68 24.78 -4.47 22.79
CA ASP A 68 24.14 -3.20 22.45
C ASP A 68 22.69 -3.40 21.97
N ALA A 69 22.43 -4.42 21.15
CA ALA A 69 21.08 -4.76 20.70
C ALA A 69 20.18 -5.23 21.86
N ILE A 70 20.69 -6.06 22.77
CA ILE A 70 19.95 -6.50 23.97
C ILE A 70 19.58 -5.29 24.84
N GLU A 71 20.52 -4.35 25.03
CA GLU A 71 20.29 -3.12 25.79
C GLU A 71 19.26 -2.22 25.07
N ALA A 72 19.35 -2.06 23.76
CA ALA A 72 18.40 -1.29 22.95
C ALA A 72 16.98 -1.86 23.01
N LEU A 73 16.81 -3.20 22.95
CA LEU A 73 15.51 -3.85 23.14
C LEU A 73 14.92 -3.56 24.53
N GLY A 74 15.74 -3.64 25.59
CA GLY A 74 15.32 -3.30 26.95
C GLY A 74 14.95 -1.84 27.14
N GLN A 75 15.67 -0.93 26.49
CA GLN A 75 15.36 0.49 26.52
C GLN A 75 14.05 0.78 25.76
N MET A 76 13.84 0.16 24.60
CA MET A 76 12.62 0.33 23.80
C MET A 76 11.37 -0.19 24.52
N GLU A 77 11.46 -1.32 25.23
CA GLU A 77 10.35 -1.81 26.08
C GLU A 77 9.95 -0.78 27.14
N LYS A 78 10.94 -0.21 27.86
CA LYS A 78 10.70 0.82 28.88
C LYS A 78 10.09 2.10 28.28
N GLU A 79 10.60 2.55 27.14
CA GLU A 79 10.07 3.72 26.42
C GLU A 79 8.62 3.50 25.99
N SER A 80 8.30 2.29 25.54
CA SER A 80 6.94 1.90 25.15
C SER A 80 5.98 1.86 26.34
N GLU A 81 6.38 1.26 27.46
CA GLU A 81 5.58 1.25 28.69
C GLU A 81 5.29 2.66 29.19
N ALA A 82 6.30 3.53 29.19
CA ALA A 82 6.13 4.94 29.56
C ALA A 82 5.19 5.65 28.58
N ALA A 83 5.32 5.40 27.27
CA ALA A 83 4.47 6.03 26.27
C ALA A 83 3.01 5.60 26.39
N LEU A 84 2.71 4.34 26.68
CA LEU A 84 1.33 3.84 26.86
C LEU A 84 0.56 4.62 27.93
N LEU A 85 1.24 5.08 28.98
CA LEU A 85 0.63 5.90 30.05
C LEU A 85 0.22 7.29 29.57
N GLU A 86 0.88 7.82 28.54
CA GLU A 86 0.61 9.14 27.95
C GLU A 86 -0.51 9.12 26.90
N LEU A 87 -0.96 7.93 26.48
CA LEU A 87 -1.95 7.78 25.42
C LEU A 87 -3.39 7.91 25.93
N ASP A 88 -4.26 8.42 25.06
CA ASP A 88 -5.71 8.36 25.21
C ASP A 88 -6.17 6.89 25.34
N GLU A 89 -7.20 6.62 26.14
CA GLU A 89 -7.63 5.25 26.50
C GLU A 89 -7.86 4.36 25.28
N LYS A 90 -8.51 4.89 24.24
CA LYS A 90 -8.81 4.16 23.01
C LYS A 90 -7.57 3.90 22.15
N VAL A 91 -6.62 4.84 22.09
CA VAL A 91 -5.36 4.67 21.36
C VAL A 91 -4.42 3.74 22.12
N ARG A 92 -4.47 3.79 23.46
CA ARG A 92 -3.69 2.94 24.35
C ARG A 92 -3.98 1.47 24.11
N ALA A 93 -5.24 1.07 23.93
CA ALA A 93 -5.59 -0.34 23.67
C ALA A 93 -4.91 -0.88 22.40
N GLN A 94 -4.91 -0.10 21.32
CA GLN A 94 -4.30 -0.48 20.05
C GLN A 94 -2.77 -0.54 20.15
N VAL A 95 -2.14 0.45 20.78
CA VAL A 95 -0.67 0.44 20.98
C VAL A 95 -0.24 -0.63 21.98
N ALA A 96 -1.08 -0.97 22.96
CA ALA A 96 -0.80 -2.02 23.94
C ALA A 96 -0.71 -3.40 23.29
N PHE A 97 -1.57 -3.68 22.30
CA PHE A 97 -1.48 -4.90 21.50
C PHE A 97 -0.12 -5.02 20.78
N HIS A 98 0.30 -3.96 20.09
CA HIS A 98 1.60 -3.95 19.42
C HIS A 98 2.78 -4.02 20.40
N HIS A 99 2.65 -3.41 21.58
CA HIS A 99 3.65 -3.49 22.65
C HIS A 99 3.81 -4.90 23.20
N GLU A 100 2.73 -5.62 23.41
CA GLU A 100 2.79 -7.01 23.87
C GLU A 100 3.47 -7.91 22.84
N ARG A 101 3.15 -7.73 21.55
CA ARG A 101 3.84 -8.40 20.45
C ARG A 101 5.34 -8.10 20.45
N PHE A 102 5.72 -6.82 20.52
CA PHE A 102 7.13 -6.41 20.57
C PHE A 102 7.86 -7.02 21.76
N ARG A 103 7.24 -7.07 22.95
CA ARG A 103 7.83 -7.70 24.15
C ARG A 103 8.11 -9.19 23.91
N ASN A 104 7.20 -9.91 23.27
CA ASN A 104 7.41 -11.33 22.94
C ASN A 104 8.56 -11.52 21.94
N GLU A 105 8.63 -10.68 20.90
CA GLU A 105 9.74 -10.67 19.93
C GLU A 105 11.08 -10.32 20.62
N ALA A 106 11.11 -9.32 21.49
CA ALA A 106 12.30 -8.91 22.24
C ALA A 106 12.83 -10.02 23.16
N VAL A 107 11.95 -10.81 23.78
CA VAL A 107 12.36 -12.00 24.55
C VAL A 107 13.01 -13.05 23.66
N ALA A 108 12.47 -13.29 22.46
CA ALA A 108 13.07 -14.21 21.49
C ALA A 108 14.45 -13.74 21.04
N PHE A 109 14.59 -12.48 20.61
CA PHE A 109 15.88 -11.91 20.21
C PHE A 109 16.93 -11.96 21.32
N ARG A 110 16.56 -11.66 22.57
CA ARG A 110 17.49 -11.78 23.70
C ARG A 110 17.96 -13.21 23.91
N ARG A 111 17.06 -14.20 23.77
CA ARG A 111 17.41 -15.62 23.90
C ARG A 111 18.38 -16.07 22.81
N GLU A 112 18.25 -15.55 21.60
CA GLU A 112 19.13 -15.88 20.46
C GLU A 112 20.48 -15.15 20.52
N LEU A 113 20.50 -13.92 21.02
CA LEU A 113 21.72 -13.10 21.12
C LEU A 113 22.58 -13.44 22.37
N ALA A 114 21.95 -13.83 23.49
CA ALA A 114 22.66 -14.08 24.76
C ALA A 114 23.73 -15.20 24.74
N PRO A 115 23.58 -16.33 24.02
CA PRO A 115 24.59 -17.39 23.99
C PRO A 115 25.86 -17.00 23.21
N ASN A 116 25.76 -15.98 22.34
CA ASN A 116 26.77 -15.66 21.31
C ASN A 116 27.47 -14.31 21.55
N VAL A 117 27.42 -13.79 22.78
CA VAL A 117 28.07 -12.54 23.18
C VAL A 117 29.60 -12.72 23.04
N GLY A 118 30.19 -12.03 22.06
CA GLY A 118 31.63 -12.09 21.74
C GLY A 118 32.03 -12.90 20.48
N GLU A 119 31.13 -13.67 19.85
CA GLU A 119 31.41 -14.43 18.62
C GLU A 119 30.55 -13.95 17.45
N ARG A 120 31.16 -13.35 16.41
CA ARG A 120 30.44 -12.96 15.18
C ARG A 120 30.18 -14.16 14.28
N SER A 121 28.92 -14.59 14.21
CA SER A 121 28.43 -15.52 13.18
C SER A 121 27.54 -14.81 12.16
N GLU A 122 27.39 -15.39 10.97
CA GLU A 122 26.51 -14.88 9.91
C GLU A 122 25.05 -14.82 10.40
N ASN A 123 24.60 -15.86 11.12
CA ASN A 123 23.28 -15.89 11.77
C ASN A 123 23.09 -14.73 12.76
N GLN A 124 24.11 -14.35 13.52
CA GLN A 124 24.01 -13.23 14.46
C GLN A 124 23.81 -11.89 13.75
N THR A 125 24.39 -11.71 12.55
CA THR A 125 24.22 -10.48 11.77
C THR A 125 22.77 -10.30 11.32
N ASP A 126 22.10 -11.40 10.92
CA ASP A 126 20.69 -11.37 10.55
C ASP A 126 19.77 -11.11 11.75
N VAL A 127 20.03 -11.76 12.89
CA VAL A 127 19.26 -11.52 14.13
C VAL A 127 19.40 -10.07 14.59
N LEU A 128 20.60 -9.48 14.51
CA LEU A 128 20.83 -8.07 14.81
C LEU A 128 20.02 -7.14 13.89
N ARG A 129 20.04 -7.40 12.58
CA ARG A 129 19.28 -6.62 11.59
C ARG A 129 17.77 -6.70 11.83
N GLN A 130 17.27 -7.87 12.21
CA GLN A 130 15.85 -8.06 12.55
C GLN A 130 15.46 -7.33 13.84
N ALA A 131 16.30 -7.40 14.88
CA ALA A 131 16.10 -6.67 16.12
C ALA A 131 16.03 -5.15 15.88
N ASP A 132 16.96 -4.60 15.07
CA ASP A 132 16.95 -3.17 14.69
C ASP A 132 15.67 -2.78 13.94
N THR A 133 15.21 -3.64 13.03
CA THR A 133 13.97 -3.42 12.26
C THR A 133 12.75 -3.43 13.18
N SER A 134 12.66 -4.38 14.12
CA SER A 134 11.57 -4.47 15.09
C SER A 134 11.56 -3.25 16.04
N ILE A 135 12.73 -2.81 16.51
CA ILE A 135 12.88 -1.58 17.32
C ILE A 135 12.39 -0.35 16.54
N ALA A 136 12.81 -0.20 15.28
CA ALA A 136 12.41 0.94 14.44
C ALA A 136 10.90 0.95 14.19
N PHE A 137 10.32 -0.20 13.84
CA PHE A 137 8.88 -0.35 13.66
C PHE A 137 8.11 0.02 14.92
N HIS A 138 8.51 -0.53 16.08
CA HIS A 138 7.80 -0.30 17.33
C HIS A 138 7.87 1.16 17.80
N ARG A 139 9.02 1.82 17.59
CA ARG A 139 9.18 3.27 17.81
C ARG A 139 8.19 4.09 16.96
N ASN A 140 7.99 3.69 15.71
CA ASN A 140 7.01 4.35 14.81
C ASN A 140 5.57 4.16 15.31
N VAL A 141 5.21 2.97 15.81
CA VAL A 141 3.88 2.69 16.39
C VAL A 141 3.61 3.59 17.60
N ILE A 142 4.56 3.71 18.52
CA ILE A 142 4.44 4.58 19.70
C ILE A 142 4.31 6.05 19.30
N GLN A 143 5.13 6.50 18.35
CA GLN A 143 5.07 7.86 17.85
C GLN A 143 3.72 8.16 17.20
N ALA A 144 3.19 7.24 16.39
CA ALA A 144 1.86 7.34 15.80
C ALA A 144 0.76 7.41 16.88
N GLY A 145 0.86 6.58 17.93
CA GLY A 145 -0.05 6.62 19.07
C GLY A 145 -0.05 7.96 19.80
N ARG A 146 1.13 8.52 20.09
CA ARG A 146 1.29 9.83 20.73
C ARG A 146 0.70 10.95 19.87
N MET A 147 0.92 10.90 18.56
CA MET A 147 0.35 11.84 17.62
C MET A 147 -1.17 11.75 17.59
N HIS A 148 -1.73 10.54 17.50
CA HIS A 148 -3.18 10.32 17.50
C HIS A 148 -3.82 10.86 18.79
N SER A 149 -3.21 10.58 19.94
CA SER A 149 -3.68 11.07 21.24
C SER A 149 -3.62 12.60 21.33
N THR A 150 -2.54 13.21 20.85
CA THR A 150 -2.38 14.68 20.79
C THR A 150 -3.42 15.35 19.87
N ILE A 151 -3.74 14.69 18.76
CA ILE A 151 -4.74 15.16 17.80
C ILE A 151 -6.13 15.10 18.43
N ARG A 152 -6.48 14.00 19.10
CA ARG A 152 -7.76 13.87 19.81
C ARG A 152 -7.95 14.88 20.92
N ALA A 153 -6.89 15.18 21.67
CA ALA A 153 -6.91 16.14 22.75
C ALA A 153 -7.08 17.60 22.28
N ARG A 154 -7.05 17.89 20.97
CA ARG A 154 -7.21 19.23 20.41
C ARG A 154 -8.50 19.33 19.58
N PRO A 155 -9.60 19.86 20.16
CA PRO A 155 -10.90 20.02 19.47
C PRO A 155 -10.79 20.78 18.14
N GLU A 156 -9.80 21.66 18.05
CA GLU A 156 -9.54 22.56 16.91
C GLU A 156 -8.92 21.85 15.69
N ILE A 157 -8.44 20.60 15.87
CA ILE A 157 -7.80 19.77 14.82
C ILE A 157 -8.76 18.67 14.33
N GLN A 158 -9.99 18.59 14.87
CA GLN A 158 -10.98 17.54 14.57
C GLN A 158 -11.62 17.59 13.17
N GLY A 159 -11.07 18.38 12.25
CA GLY A 159 -11.39 18.23 10.83
C GLY A 159 -10.67 17.00 10.27
N PRO A 160 -11.36 15.98 9.70
CA PRO A 160 -10.72 14.74 9.23
C PRO A 160 -9.54 14.95 8.27
N GLY A 161 -9.50 16.06 7.52
CA GLY A 161 -8.36 16.41 6.66
C GLY A 161 -7.08 16.86 7.39
N LEU A 162 -7.18 17.52 8.55
CA LEU A 162 -6.00 18.03 9.29
C LEU A 162 -5.28 16.94 10.09
N ILE A 163 -6.02 15.89 10.47
CA ILE A 163 -5.51 14.69 11.15
C ILE A 163 -4.65 13.87 10.18
N ALA A 164 -5.16 13.66 8.97
CA ALA A 164 -4.48 12.92 7.90
C ALA A 164 -3.16 13.60 7.49
N ASP A 165 -3.20 14.91 7.21
CA ASP A 165 -2.03 15.67 6.74
C ASP A 165 -0.82 15.61 7.68
N ARG A 166 -1.05 15.50 9.01
CA ARG A 166 0.03 15.53 10.01
C ARG A 166 0.60 14.14 10.30
N LEU A 167 -0.24 13.11 10.41
CA LEU A 167 0.18 11.71 10.59
C LEU A 167 1.01 11.23 9.39
N VAL A 168 0.57 11.56 8.17
CA VAL A 168 1.30 11.34 6.92
C VAL A 168 2.67 11.99 6.95
N ALA A 169 2.77 13.26 7.36
CA ALA A 169 4.00 14.03 7.24
C ALA A 169 5.14 13.54 8.15
N ASP A 170 4.82 12.97 9.31
CA ASP A 170 5.83 12.46 10.24
C ASP A 170 6.15 10.97 10.00
N PHE A 171 5.20 10.13 9.56
CA PHE A 171 5.50 8.77 9.07
C PHE A 171 6.37 8.82 7.80
N TYR A 172 6.09 9.75 6.89
CA TYR A 172 6.90 9.98 5.69
C TYR A 172 8.35 10.33 6.02
N LYS A 173 8.62 11.02 7.13
CA LYS A 173 10.01 11.32 7.52
C LYS A 173 10.76 10.07 7.97
N ALA A 174 10.08 9.07 8.50
CA ALA A 174 10.67 7.81 8.94
C ALA A 174 11.01 6.90 7.75
N GLU A 175 10.08 6.72 6.81
CA GLU A 175 10.26 5.87 5.61
C GLU A 175 11.22 6.49 4.58
N LYS A 176 11.26 7.82 4.44
CA LYS A 176 12.17 8.51 3.50
C LYS A 176 13.66 8.21 3.74
N ALA A 177 14.02 7.62 4.89
CA ALA A 177 15.38 7.19 5.17
C ALA A 177 15.88 6.05 4.25
N ASP A 178 14.98 5.26 3.63
CA ASP A 178 15.34 4.14 2.76
C ASP A 178 15.31 4.46 1.24
N GLY A 179 14.62 5.55 0.85
CA GLY A 179 14.46 6.01 -0.54
C GLY A 179 13.50 5.22 -1.43
N SER A 180 12.80 4.20 -0.91
CA SER A 180 11.99 3.23 -1.66
C SER A 180 10.52 3.65 -1.84
N LEU A 181 9.95 4.42 -0.91
CA LEU A 181 8.54 4.84 -0.94
C LEU A 181 8.33 6.28 -1.43
N ALA A 182 7.24 6.50 -2.16
CA ALA A 182 6.75 7.85 -2.43
C ALA A 182 6.08 8.43 -1.18
N PRO A 183 5.94 9.77 -1.09
CA PRO A 183 5.18 10.40 -0.03
C PRO A 183 3.79 9.77 0.14
N PRO A 184 3.38 9.46 1.39
CA PRO A 184 2.11 8.83 1.67
C PRO A 184 0.99 9.65 1.07
N VAL A 185 0.06 8.94 0.49
CA VAL A 185 -1.15 9.51 -0.06
C VAL A 185 -2.24 9.22 0.97
N ALA A 186 -2.53 10.20 1.83
CA ALA A 186 -3.70 10.11 2.69
C ALA A 186 -4.97 10.19 1.83
N ILE A 187 -5.80 9.16 1.92
CA ILE A 187 -7.11 9.14 1.30
C ILE A 187 -8.11 9.17 2.44
N VAL A 188 -8.78 10.30 2.62
CA VAL A 188 -9.87 10.39 3.60
C VAL A 188 -11.08 9.73 2.98
N TRP A 189 -11.39 8.51 3.43
CA TRP A 189 -12.57 7.78 2.98
C TRP A 189 -13.81 8.27 3.72
N ASP A 190 -14.76 8.88 3.01
CA ASP A 190 -16.10 9.21 3.55
C ASP A 190 -17.11 8.21 2.96
N VAL A 191 -17.47 7.18 3.74
CA VAL A 191 -18.53 6.23 3.35
C VAL A 191 -19.88 6.92 3.46
N ALA A 192 -20.22 7.73 2.46
CA ALA A 192 -21.54 8.34 2.37
C ALA A 192 -22.55 7.29 1.88
N GLY A 193 -23.16 6.55 2.81
CA GLY A 193 -24.32 5.71 2.47
C GLY A 193 -24.78 4.70 3.51
N ASP A 194 -23.98 4.41 4.54
CA ASP A 194 -24.41 3.55 5.63
C ASP A 194 -24.16 4.25 6.98
N ASP A 195 -25.24 4.58 7.70
CA ASP A 195 -25.16 5.22 9.01
C ASP A 195 -24.44 4.34 10.06
N ARG A 196 -24.30 3.02 9.81
CA ARG A 196 -23.48 2.12 10.66
C ARG A 196 -21.99 2.26 10.39
N LEU A 197 -21.57 2.64 9.18
CA LEU A 197 -20.16 2.88 8.85
C LEU A 197 -19.73 4.32 9.16
N ARG A 198 -20.67 5.27 9.25
CA ARG A 198 -20.41 6.64 9.72
C ARG A 198 -20.04 6.74 11.19
N THR A 199 -20.50 5.79 12.00
CA THR A 199 -20.14 5.69 13.42
C THR A 199 -18.93 4.79 13.64
N SER A 200 -18.42 4.15 12.59
CA SER A 200 -17.17 3.41 12.64
C SER A 200 -16.02 4.40 12.90
N PRO A 201 -15.16 4.19 13.91
CA PRO A 201 -14.04 5.07 14.24
C PRO A 201 -12.91 5.03 13.18
N LEU A 202 -13.20 4.57 11.96
CA LEU A 202 -12.27 4.54 10.83
C LEU A 202 -11.94 5.97 10.40
N ALA A 203 -10.89 6.46 11.03
CA ALA A 203 -10.10 7.61 10.64
C ALA A 203 -9.72 7.55 9.14
N PRO A 204 -9.33 8.68 8.52
CA PRO A 204 -8.70 8.67 7.20
C PRO A 204 -7.63 7.58 7.08
N PHE A 205 -7.83 6.63 6.17
CA PHE A 205 -6.84 5.58 5.90
C PHE A 205 -5.71 6.18 5.06
N THR A 206 -4.48 6.01 5.51
CA THR A 206 -3.31 6.46 4.74
C THR A 206 -2.86 5.31 3.85
N LEU A 207 -3.00 5.47 2.55
CA LEU A 207 -2.54 4.49 1.58
C LEU A 207 -1.11 4.86 1.18
N PHE A 208 -0.17 3.95 1.44
CA PHE A 208 1.20 4.11 1.00
C PHE A 208 1.31 3.65 -0.44
N VAL A 209 1.71 4.58 -1.31
CA VAL A 209 1.90 4.29 -2.73
C VAL A 209 3.37 3.99 -2.96
N PRO A 210 3.72 2.80 -3.49
CA PRO A 210 5.09 2.51 -3.91
C PRO A 210 5.54 3.57 -4.91
N ARG A 211 6.78 4.05 -4.82
CA ARG A 211 7.28 5.05 -5.78
C ARG A 211 7.22 4.57 -7.23
N SER A 212 7.38 3.26 -7.41
CA SER A 212 7.27 2.58 -8.70
C SER A 212 5.86 2.65 -9.30
N ALA A 213 4.80 2.74 -8.48
CA ALA A 213 3.44 2.99 -8.94
C ALA A 213 3.27 4.41 -9.48
N MET A 214 4.00 5.39 -8.95
CA MET A 214 4.01 6.76 -9.50
C MET A 214 4.69 6.85 -10.88
N SER A 215 5.42 5.81 -11.32
CA SER A 215 6.12 5.80 -12.62
C SER A 215 5.58 4.77 -13.61
N ASP A 216 4.96 3.69 -13.12
CA ASP A 216 4.42 2.61 -13.94
C ASP A 216 3.04 2.21 -13.41
N PRO A 217 1.95 2.47 -14.17
CA PRO A 217 0.59 2.06 -13.79
C PRO A 217 0.46 0.58 -13.46
N SER A 218 1.27 -0.31 -14.04
CA SER A 218 1.13 -1.75 -13.78
C SER A 218 1.34 -2.10 -12.29
N HIS A 219 2.12 -1.30 -11.56
CA HIS A 219 2.28 -1.43 -10.11
C HIS A 219 1.05 -0.97 -9.31
N TRP A 220 0.02 -0.38 -9.92
CA TRP A 220 -1.21 -0.01 -9.22
C TRP A 220 -2.01 -1.25 -8.80
N SER A 221 -1.77 -2.40 -9.45
CA SER A 221 -2.26 -3.70 -8.97
C SER A 221 -1.82 -4.02 -7.54
N LEU A 222 -0.66 -3.50 -7.10
CA LEU A 222 -0.15 -3.68 -5.73
C LEU A 222 -1.04 -3.00 -4.67
N PHE A 223 -1.98 -2.15 -5.06
CA PHE A 223 -2.97 -1.56 -4.13
C PHE A 223 -3.98 -2.58 -3.60
N ALA A 224 -4.06 -3.77 -4.18
CA ALA A 224 -4.96 -4.82 -3.69
C ALA A 224 -4.64 -5.23 -2.23
N ASP A 225 -3.36 -5.29 -1.85
CA ASP A 225 -2.94 -5.59 -0.45
C ASP A 225 -3.40 -4.52 0.56
N PRO A 226 -3.06 -3.23 0.41
CA PRO A 226 -3.50 -2.22 1.37
C PRO A 226 -5.02 -2.04 1.37
N LEU A 227 -5.70 -2.24 0.22
CA LEU A 227 -7.15 -2.23 0.17
C LEU A 227 -7.76 -3.39 0.97
N THR A 228 -7.14 -4.55 0.92
CA THR A 228 -7.57 -5.73 1.69
C THR A 228 -7.40 -5.51 3.19
N ARG A 229 -6.24 -5.00 3.62
CA ARG A 229 -6.04 -4.61 5.03
C ARG A 229 -7.09 -3.61 5.50
N TYR A 230 -7.49 -2.68 4.63
CA TYR A 230 -8.55 -1.73 4.94
C TYR A 230 -9.91 -2.43 5.11
N ILE A 231 -10.26 -3.36 4.22
CA ILE A 231 -11.49 -4.17 4.33
C ILE A 231 -11.47 -4.98 5.64
N GLU A 232 -10.38 -5.69 5.93
CA GLU A 232 -10.20 -6.44 7.18
C GLU A 232 -10.30 -5.54 8.42
N SER A 233 -9.72 -4.32 8.38
CA SER A 233 -9.85 -3.38 9.49
C SER A 233 -11.29 -2.86 9.70
N SER A 234 -12.09 -2.85 8.63
CA SER A 234 -13.49 -2.43 8.64
C SER A 234 -14.43 -3.57 9.04
N ALA A 235 -14.00 -4.82 8.84
CA ALA A 235 -14.70 -6.04 9.16
C ALA A 235 -13.74 -6.97 9.92
N PRO A 236 -13.43 -6.69 11.20
CA PRO A 236 -12.36 -7.38 11.94
C PRO A 236 -12.61 -8.88 12.12
N GLU A 237 -13.86 -9.32 12.01
CA GLU A 237 -14.25 -10.73 12.08
C GLU A 237 -14.09 -11.46 10.74
N LEU A 238 -13.92 -10.74 9.62
CA LEU A 238 -13.90 -11.30 8.26
C LEU A 238 -12.84 -12.40 8.10
N HIS A 239 -11.64 -12.15 8.61
CA HIS A 239 -10.53 -13.10 8.47
C HIS A 239 -10.82 -14.40 9.23
N GLN A 240 -11.32 -14.29 10.47
CA GLN A 240 -11.68 -15.44 11.30
C GLN A 240 -12.89 -16.18 10.72
N GLU A 241 -13.88 -15.45 10.23
CA GLU A 241 -15.07 -16.03 9.61
C GLU A 241 -14.71 -16.84 8.36
N ILE A 242 -13.87 -16.30 7.47
CA ILE A 242 -13.40 -17.03 6.29
C ILE A 242 -12.61 -18.27 6.71
N HIS A 243 -11.78 -18.14 7.76
CA HIS A 243 -11.03 -19.26 8.31
C HIS A 243 -11.95 -20.39 8.80
N ASP A 244 -13.02 -20.05 9.53
CA ASP A 244 -13.99 -20.99 10.08
C ASP A 244 -14.85 -21.63 8.97
N GLU A 245 -15.37 -20.82 8.06
CA GLU A 245 -16.24 -21.26 6.94
C GLU A 245 -15.50 -22.25 6.02
N LEU A 246 -14.22 -21.98 5.75
CA LEU A 246 -13.39 -22.83 4.90
C LEU A 246 -12.78 -24.03 5.65
N GLY A 247 -13.02 -24.15 6.95
CA GLY A 247 -12.43 -25.19 7.79
C GLY A 247 -10.90 -25.20 7.73
N LEU A 248 -10.29 -24.02 7.56
CA LEU A 248 -8.85 -23.84 7.68
C LEU A 248 -8.53 -24.15 9.14
N GLY A 249 -7.66 -25.13 9.40
CA GLY A 249 -7.39 -25.57 10.76
C GLY A 249 -6.62 -24.52 11.56
N ALA A 250 -6.71 -24.55 12.89
CA ALA A 250 -5.76 -23.83 13.72
C ALA A 250 -4.32 -24.24 13.34
N ASN A 251 -3.37 -23.29 13.37
CA ASN A 251 -1.97 -23.36 12.89
C ASN A 251 -1.07 -24.44 13.53
N GLU A 252 -1.62 -25.53 14.07
CA GLU A 252 -0.89 -26.54 14.85
C GLU A 252 -0.41 -27.75 14.03
N ALA A 253 -0.76 -27.87 12.74
CA ALA A 253 -0.25 -28.99 11.94
C ALA A 253 1.25 -28.83 11.70
N ARG A 254 2.02 -29.85 12.11
CA ARG A 254 3.46 -29.91 11.89
C ARG A 254 3.77 -30.41 10.48
N ILE A 255 4.89 -29.93 9.92
CA ILE A 255 5.48 -30.47 8.69
C ILE A 255 5.68 -31.99 8.88
N GLY A 256 4.97 -32.80 8.10
CA GLY A 256 4.90 -34.27 8.23
C GLY A 256 3.51 -34.85 8.54
N ALA A 257 2.51 -33.99 8.77
CA ALA A 257 1.09 -34.38 8.74
C ALA A 257 0.66 -34.85 7.33
N ASP A 258 -0.55 -35.41 7.22
CA ASP A 258 -1.10 -35.77 5.90
C ASP A 258 -1.19 -34.55 4.96
N ALA A 259 -1.17 -34.80 3.66
CA ALA A 259 -1.12 -33.76 2.62
C ALA A 259 -2.32 -32.78 2.69
N THR A 260 -3.48 -33.24 3.15
CA THR A 260 -4.67 -32.41 3.30
C THR A 260 -4.54 -31.47 4.50
N ALA A 261 -4.07 -31.98 5.64
CA ALA A 261 -3.86 -31.21 6.86
C ALA A 261 -2.82 -30.10 6.65
N ILE A 262 -1.69 -30.40 6.00
CA ILE A 262 -0.67 -29.39 5.70
C ILE A 262 -1.18 -28.34 4.70
N THR A 263 -1.97 -28.75 3.70
CA THR A 263 -2.57 -27.82 2.74
C THR A 263 -3.52 -26.82 3.41
N ARG A 264 -4.31 -27.26 4.40
CA ARG A 264 -5.16 -26.35 5.19
C ARG A 264 -4.34 -25.34 5.98
N VAL A 265 -3.25 -25.75 6.62
CA VAL A 265 -2.38 -24.83 7.37
C VAL A 265 -1.65 -23.85 6.44
N LEU A 266 -1.26 -24.29 5.25
CA LEU A 266 -0.70 -23.41 4.23
C LEU A 266 -1.70 -22.31 3.84
N PHE A 267 -2.94 -22.68 3.49
CA PHE A 267 -3.96 -21.69 3.14
C PHE A 267 -4.37 -20.80 4.31
N ALA A 268 -4.40 -21.32 5.54
CA ALA A 268 -4.60 -20.50 6.74
C ALA A 268 -3.50 -19.41 6.86
N SER A 269 -2.25 -19.82 6.67
CA SER A 269 -1.09 -18.91 6.74
C SER A 269 -1.07 -17.88 5.62
N TRP A 270 -1.64 -18.23 4.45
CA TRP A 270 -1.68 -17.38 3.25
C TRP A 270 -2.99 -16.61 3.08
N LEU A 271 -3.95 -16.74 4.00
CA LEU A 271 -5.31 -16.26 3.80
C LEU A 271 -5.38 -14.77 3.46
N HIS A 272 -4.61 -13.94 4.17
CA HIS A 272 -4.52 -12.50 3.88
C HIS A 272 -4.12 -12.23 2.41
N ARG A 273 -3.09 -12.96 1.94
CA ARG A 273 -2.59 -12.77 0.57
C ARG A 273 -3.57 -13.29 -0.47
N ILE A 274 -4.23 -14.41 -0.21
CA ILE A 274 -5.30 -14.97 -1.06
C ILE A 274 -6.46 -13.99 -1.16
N LEU A 275 -6.88 -13.39 -0.05
CA LEU A 275 -7.91 -12.37 -0.02
C LEU A 275 -7.48 -11.12 -0.79
N ALA A 276 -6.21 -10.72 -0.69
CA ALA A 276 -5.67 -9.62 -1.47
C ALA A 276 -5.72 -9.87 -2.98
N ASP A 277 -5.40 -11.09 -3.42
CA ASP A 277 -5.51 -11.46 -4.82
C ASP A 277 -6.97 -11.50 -5.30
N ALA A 278 -7.90 -11.93 -4.44
CA ALA A 278 -9.33 -11.90 -4.71
C ALA A 278 -9.85 -10.46 -4.86
N VAL A 279 -9.49 -9.58 -3.92
CA VAL A 279 -9.83 -8.15 -3.99
C VAL A 279 -9.24 -7.52 -5.24
N GLY A 280 -7.99 -7.82 -5.57
CA GLY A 280 -7.34 -7.36 -6.80
C GLY A 280 -8.10 -7.78 -8.06
N ALA A 281 -8.48 -9.06 -8.15
CA ALA A 281 -9.27 -9.58 -9.27
C ALA A 281 -10.66 -8.93 -9.35
N LEU A 282 -11.37 -8.81 -8.24
CA LEU A 282 -12.69 -8.16 -8.20
C LEU A 282 -12.63 -6.67 -8.54
N PHE A 283 -11.51 -6.01 -8.20
CA PHE A 283 -11.37 -4.57 -8.33
C PHE A 283 -10.82 -4.14 -9.71
N PHE A 284 -9.84 -4.85 -10.27
CA PHE A 284 -9.25 -4.50 -11.57
C PHE A 284 -9.51 -5.53 -12.67
N GLY A 285 -10.20 -6.63 -12.36
CA GLY A 285 -10.50 -7.67 -13.34
C GLY A 285 -9.27 -8.30 -13.96
N PRO A 286 -9.32 -8.63 -15.27
CA PRO A 286 -8.19 -9.22 -15.99
C PRO A 286 -6.89 -8.43 -15.90
N ALA A 287 -6.95 -7.11 -15.78
CA ALA A 287 -5.76 -6.27 -15.66
C ALA A 287 -4.94 -6.59 -14.40
N TYR A 288 -5.60 -7.02 -13.31
CA TYR A 288 -4.91 -7.48 -12.11
C TYR A 288 -4.04 -8.71 -12.38
N LEU A 289 -4.61 -9.74 -13.01
CA LEU A 289 -3.89 -10.99 -13.29
C LEU A 289 -2.72 -10.75 -14.26
N ARG A 290 -2.92 -9.94 -15.31
CA ARG A 290 -1.83 -9.58 -16.24
C ARG A 290 -0.71 -8.82 -15.52
N ALA A 291 -1.06 -7.88 -14.65
CA ALA A 291 -0.08 -7.14 -13.86
C ALA A 291 0.67 -8.07 -12.91
N LEU A 292 -0.05 -8.95 -12.19
CA LEU A 292 0.54 -9.93 -11.29
C LEU A 292 1.54 -10.83 -12.04
N ALA A 293 1.14 -11.37 -13.20
CA ALA A 293 2.00 -12.20 -14.04
C ALA A 293 3.26 -11.44 -14.50
N ARG A 294 3.12 -10.19 -14.95
CA ARG A 294 4.27 -9.37 -15.39
C ARG A 294 5.22 -9.04 -14.24
N LEU A 295 4.69 -8.56 -13.10
CA LEU A 295 5.50 -8.07 -11.98
C LEU A 295 6.29 -9.16 -11.30
N TYR A 296 5.77 -10.39 -11.31
CA TYR A 296 6.35 -11.51 -10.62
C TYR A 296 6.95 -12.57 -11.54
N ALA A 297 7.02 -12.30 -12.86
CA ALA A 297 7.72 -13.17 -13.80
C ALA A 297 9.19 -13.33 -13.40
N GLN A 298 9.65 -14.58 -13.31
CA GLN A 298 11.05 -14.94 -13.04
C GLN A 298 11.51 -15.99 -14.05
N PRO A 299 11.65 -15.62 -15.34
CA PRO A 299 12.02 -16.58 -16.40
C PRO A 299 13.38 -17.23 -16.15
N ASP A 300 14.30 -16.53 -15.48
CA ASP A 300 15.63 -17.03 -15.15
C ASP A 300 15.68 -17.88 -13.87
N ALA A 301 14.57 -17.94 -13.12
CA ALA A 301 14.48 -18.67 -11.85
C ALA A 301 13.09 -19.32 -11.64
N PRO A 302 12.64 -20.21 -12.54
CA PRO A 302 11.30 -20.81 -12.46
C PRO A 302 11.06 -21.61 -11.16
N ALA A 303 12.10 -22.15 -10.53
CA ALA A 303 11.97 -22.83 -9.24
C ALA A 303 11.49 -21.90 -8.11
N ASN A 304 11.80 -20.60 -8.19
CA ASN A 304 11.40 -19.63 -7.17
C ASN A 304 9.90 -19.38 -7.16
N VAL A 305 9.23 -19.46 -8.32
CA VAL A 305 7.77 -19.23 -8.39
C VAL A 305 6.96 -20.40 -7.83
N THR A 306 7.59 -21.54 -7.62
CA THR A 306 6.97 -22.78 -7.09
C THR A 306 7.36 -23.08 -5.64
N SER A 307 8.13 -22.19 -5.01
CA SER A 307 8.73 -22.42 -3.70
C SER A 307 7.84 -21.94 -2.56
N ILE A 308 7.60 -22.80 -1.57
CA ILE A 308 6.97 -22.48 -0.30
C ILE A 308 8.05 -21.96 0.65
N LYS A 309 7.93 -20.69 1.06
CA LYS A 309 8.89 -20.04 1.95
C LYS A 309 8.57 -20.35 3.41
N LEU A 310 9.62 -20.44 4.22
CA LEU A 310 9.56 -20.55 5.67
C LEU A 310 10.18 -19.31 6.31
N ASN A 311 9.65 -18.90 7.44
CA ASN A 311 10.26 -17.89 8.31
C ASN A 311 11.49 -18.49 9.02
N THR A 312 12.27 -17.63 9.70
CA THR A 312 13.48 -18.05 10.44
C THR A 312 13.18 -19.03 11.56
N ASP A 313 11.99 -18.96 12.17
CA ASP A 313 11.52 -19.90 13.19
C ASP A 313 10.97 -21.22 12.61
N GLY A 314 11.01 -21.38 11.29
CA GLY A 314 10.51 -22.56 10.57
C GLY A 314 9.00 -22.55 10.34
N SER A 315 8.27 -21.52 10.77
CA SER A 315 6.85 -21.35 10.44
C SER A 315 6.66 -21.03 8.95
N ILE A 316 5.45 -21.29 8.42
CA ILE A 316 5.12 -20.97 7.03
C ILE A 316 5.12 -19.44 6.86
N HIS A 317 5.84 -18.96 5.84
CA HIS A 317 5.79 -17.55 5.46
C HIS A 317 4.41 -17.22 4.90
N ASP A 318 3.92 -16.01 5.16
CA ASP A 318 2.60 -15.51 4.71
C ASP A 318 2.47 -15.29 3.18
N GLU A 319 3.49 -15.62 2.40
CA GLU A 319 3.50 -15.49 0.94
C GLU A 319 3.37 -16.86 0.27
N PRO A 320 2.24 -17.15 -0.41
CA PRO A 320 2.09 -18.34 -1.23
C PRO A 320 3.05 -18.34 -2.41
N PRO A 321 3.40 -19.52 -2.96
CA PRO A 321 4.12 -19.63 -4.23
C PRO A 321 3.42 -18.80 -5.32
N LEU A 322 4.20 -18.08 -6.12
CA LEU A 322 3.66 -17.20 -7.16
C LEU A 322 2.86 -17.97 -8.22
N HIS A 323 3.29 -19.20 -8.54
CA HIS A 323 2.56 -20.08 -9.44
C HIS A 323 1.15 -20.39 -8.91
N LEU A 324 1.01 -20.62 -7.60
CA LEU A 324 -0.29 -20.82 -6.95
C LEU A 324 -1.16 -19.56 -7.03
N ARG A 325 -0.59 -18.39 -6.73
CA ARG A 325 -1.32 -17.10 -6.82
C ARG A 325 -1.90 -16.86 -8.21
N ILE A 326 -1.10 -17.03 -9.26
CA ILE A 326 -1.54 -16.85 -10.66
C ILE A 326 -2.73 -17.76 -10.99
N HIS A 327 -2.63 -19.05 -10.63
CA HIS A 327 -3.69 -20.01 -10.91
C HIS A 327 -4.97 -19.74 -10.10
N MET A 328 -4.84 -19.34 -8.83
CA MET A 328 -5.99 -18.94 -8.00
C MET A 328 -6.67 -17.67 -8.52
N THR A 329 -5.90 -16.65 -8.89
CA THR A 329 -6.44 -15.42 -9.48
C THR A 329 -7.11 -15.70 -10.83
N ALA A 330 -6.55 -16.59 -11.66
CA ALA A 330 -7.21 -17.04 -12.88
C ALA A 330 -8.55 -17.73 -12.58
N GLN A 331 -8.62 -18.57 -11.53
CA GLN A 331 -9.86 -19.20 -11.09
C GLN A 331 -10.91 -18.15 -10.63
N TRP A 332 -10.50 -17.11 -9.91
CA TRP A 332 -11.38 -15.98 -9.55
C TRP A 332 -11.98 -15.32 -10.80
N LEU A 333 -11.15 -15.03 -11.80
CA LEU A 333 -11.59 -14.41 -13.05
C LEU A 333 -12.54 -15.30 -13.86
N THR A 334 -12.28 -16.61 -13.89
CA THR A 334 -13.21 -17.61 -14.46
C THR A 334 -14.58 -17.54 -13.77
N ARG A 335 -14.62 -17.45 -12.43
CA ARG A 335 -15.89 -17.28 -11.69
C ARG A 335 -16.59 -15.96 -11.97
N MET A 336 -15.85 -14.93 -12.34
CA MET A 336 -16.37 -13.64 -12.80
C MET A 336 -16.81 -13.64 -14.27
N GLY A 337 -16.61 -14.73 -15.02
CA GLY A 337 -16.97 -14.87 -16.44
C GLY A 337 -15.91 -14.41 -17.45
N TYR A 338 -14.64 -14.35 -17.04
CA TYR A 338 -13.49 -13.98 -17.88
C TYR A 338 -12.59 -15.18 -18.19
N ASP A 339 -13.20 -16.31 -18.56
CA ASP A 339 -12.52 -17.58 -18.84
C ASP A 339 -11.41 -17.45 -19.88
N SER A 340 -11.64 -16.68 -20.96
CA SER A 340 -10.68 -16.49 -22.05
C SER A 340 -9.42 -15.76 -21.58
N GLU A 341 -9.59 -14.64 -20.90
CA GLU A 341 -8.50 -13.79 -20.41
C GLU A 341 -7.73 -14.49 -19.29
N ALA A 342 -8.43 -15.23 -18.41
CA ALA A 342 -7.81 -16.05 -17.39
C ALA A 342 -6.94 -17.16 -18.01
N ALA A 343 -7.47 -17.89 -19.00
CA ALA A 343 -6.76 -18.94 -19.69
C ALA A 343 -5.55 -18.41 -20.49
N GLU A 344 -5.69 -17.25 -21.15
CA GLU A 344 -4.60 -16.60 -21.88
C GLU A 344 -3.39 -16.35 -20.96
N VAL A 345 -3.60 -15.68 -19.82
CA VAL A 345 -2.51 -15.33 -18.91
C VAL A 345 -1.93 -16.57 -18.23
N ARG A 346 -2.79 -17.52 -17.84
CA ARG A 346 -2.34 -18.78 -17.22
C ARG A 346 -1.46 -19.59 -18.18
N ASN A 347 -1.90 -19.76 -19.43
CA ASN A 347 -1.13 -20.50 -20.43
C ASN A 347 0.20 -19.81 -20.75
N ALA A 348 0.23 -18.47 -20.82
CA ALA A 348 1.48 -17.72 -21.00
C ALA A 348 2.44 -17.88 -19.80
N TRP A 349 1.89 -17.88 -18.58
CA TRP A 349 2.64 -18.11 -17.36
C TRP A 349 3.25 -19.51 -17.32
N ASP A 350 2.45 -20.53 -17.61
CA ASP A 350 2.86 -21.94 -17.63
C ASP A 350 3.88 -22.21 -18.75
N ALA A 351 3.73 -21.57 -19.91
CA ALA A 351 4.73 -21.64 -20.99
C ALA A 351 6.08 -21.03 -20.57
N THR A 352 6.08 -20.03 -19.68
CA THR A 352 7.29 -19.34 -19.21
C THR A 352 7.98 -20.10 -18.06
N HIS A 353 7.21 -20.61 -17.10
CA HIS A 353 7.75 -21.18 -15.85
C HIS A 353 7.63 -22.70 -15.76
N GLY A 354 6.91 -23.34 -16.69
CA GLY A 354 6.55 -24.75 -16.66
C GLY A 354 5.38 -25.06 -15.72
N GLU A 355 4.83 -26.27 -15.87
CA GLU A 355 3.84 -26.84 -14.96
C GLU A 355 4.57 -27.69 -13.90
N PRO A 356 4.67 -27.25 -12.64
CA PRO A 356 5.35 -28.01 -11.61
C PRO A 356 4.58 -29.29 -11.29
N SER A 357 5.30 -30.40 -11.12
CA SER A 357 4.72 -31.60 -10.50
C SER A 357 4.66 -31.52 -8.98
N MET A 358 5.55 -30.71 -8.37
CA MET A 358 5.69 -30.57 -6.92
C MET A 358 5.93 -29.11 -6.52
N LEU A 359 5.39 -28.71 -5.36
CA LEU A 359 5.74 -27.49 -4.65
C LEU A 359 6.71 -27.83 -3.51
N GLY A 360 7.84 -27.14 -3.43
CA GLY A 360 8.93 -27.45 -2.49
C GLY A 360 9.07 -26.42 -1.38
N PHE A 361 9.32 -26.88 -0.16
CA PHE A 361 9.67 -26.01 0.97
C PHE A 361 11.13 -25.55 0.85
N VAL A 362 11.38 -24.24 0.86
CA VAL A 362 12.74 -23.69 0.80
C VAL A 362 13.54 -24.18 2.01
N GLY A 363 14.73 -24.73 1.76
CA GLY A 363 15.60 -25.26 2.81
C GLY A 363 15.15 -26.60 3.40
N SER A 364 14.14 -27.26 2.82
CA SER A 364 13.63 -28.56 3.28
C SER A 364 13.53 -29.58 2.14
N MET A 365 13.60 -30.86 2.49
CA MET A 365 13.35 -31.96 1.56
C MET A 365 11.85 -32.24 1.33
N SER A 366 10.99 -31.65 2.16
CA SER A 366 9.54 -31.79 2.05
C SER A 366 9.00 -31.16 0.77
N ARG A 367 8.07 -31.85 0.12
CA ARG A 367 7.40 -31.39 -1.11
C ARG A 367 5.95 -31.84 -1.10
N LEU A 368 5.09 -31.08 -1.76
CA LEU A 368 3.67 -31.40 -1.95
C LEU A 368 3.39 -31.59 -3.44
N PRO A 369 2.55 -32.56 -3.84
CA PRO A 369 2.08 -32.66 -5.22
C PRO A 369 1.39 -31.35 -5.62
N ALA A 370 1.85 -30.73 -6.69
CA ALA A 370 1.32 -29.43 -7.12
C ALA A 370 -0.14 -29.54 -7.56
N ALA A 371 -0.53 -30.65 -8.19
CA ALA A 371 -1.89 -30.92 -8.60
C ALA A 371 -2.87 -30.89 -7.41
N ASP A 372 -2.54 -31.58 -6.31
CA ASP A 372 -3.38 -31.63 -5.11
C ASP A 372 -3.54 -30.24 -4.47
N VAL A 373 -2.46 -29.45 -4.41
CA VAL A 373 -2.50 -28.09 -3.87
C VAL A 373 -3.32 -27.16 -4.76
N LEU A 374 -3.17 -27.25 -6.08
CA LEU A 374 -3.94 -26.46 -7.05
C LEU A 374 -5.43 -26.82 -7.04
N GLU A 375 -5.77 -28.11 -6.91
CA GLU A 375 -7.16 -28.57 -6.75
C GLU A 375 -7.78 -28.01 -5.47
N ALA A 376 -7.07 -28.12 -4.35
CA ALA A 376 -7.52 -27.56 -3.08
C ALA A 376 -7.67 -26.03 -3.16
N ALA A 377 -6.78 -25.35 -3.87
CA ALA A 377 -6.84 -23.91 -4.08
C ALA A 377 -8.05 -23.50 -4.94
N ALA A 378 -8.35 -24.24 -6.01
CA ALA A 378 -9.54 -24.00 -6.82
C ALA A 378 -10.82 -24.19 -6.00
N SER A 379 -10.88 -25.24 -5.18
CA SER A 379 -12.00 -25.46 -4.25
C SER A 379 -12.14 -24.34 -3.23
N LEU A 380 -11.02 -23.83 -2.70
CA LEU A 380 -11.00 -22.70 -1.77
C LEU A 380 -11.57 -21.44 -2.42
N VAL A 381 -11.13 -21.11 -3.64
CA VAL A 381 -11.64 -19.97 -4.42
C VAL A 381 -13.15 -20.12 -4.65
N ASP A 382 -13.60 -21.31 -5.04
CA ASP A 382 -15.02 -21.57 -5.28
C ASP A 382 -15.87 -21.36 -4.02
N GLN A 383 -15.39 -21.81 -2.87
CA GLN A 383 -16.05 -21.61 -1.59
C GLN A 383 -16.06 -20.13 -1.18
N MET A 384 -14.92 -19.44 -1.26
CA MET A 384 -14.83 -18.01 -0.96
C MET A 384 -15.71 -17.15 -1.87
N PHE A 385 -15.85 -17.54 -3.14
CA PHE A 385 -16.72 -16.87 -4.09
C PHE A 385 -18.20 -17.11 -3.74
N GLN A 386 -18.59 -18.30 -3.29
CA GLN A 386 -20.02 -18.62 -3.09
C GLN A 386 -20.53 -18.34 -1.67
N ALA A 387 -19.65 -18.33 -0.68
CA ALA A 387 -20.00 -18.25 0.73
C ALA A 387 -20.52 -16.84 1.11
N PRO A 388 -21.73 -16.74 1.66
CA PRO A 388 -22.19 -15.50 2.28
C PRO A 388 -21.43 -15.26 3.59
N LEU A 389 -20.92 -14.05 3.81
CA LEU A 389 -20.14 -13.70 4.99
C LEU A 389 -20.95 -12.75 5.88
N ALA A 390 -21.24 -13.17 7.12
CA ALA A 390 -21.91 -12.40 8.17
C ALA A 390 -21.20 -11.07 8.46
N SER A 391 -19.86 -11.03 8.42
CA SER A 391 -19.07 -9.80 8.53
C SER A 391 -19.37 -8.81 7.41
N LEU A 392 -19.90 -9.30 6.28
CA LEU A 392 -20.40 -8.53 5.14
C LEU A 392 -21.94 -8.50 5.10
N SER A 393 -22.60 -8.62 6.25
CA SER A 393 -24.07 -8.66 6.38
C SER A 393 -24.74 -9.81 5.60
N GLY A 394 -24.07 -10.97 5.53
CA GLY A 394 -24.52 -12.14 4.76
C GLY A 394 -24.33 -11.99 3.25
N THR A 395 -23.54 -11.01 2.81
CA THR A 395 -23.23 -10.79 1.40
C THR A 395 -21.98 -11.58 1.03
N ARG A 396 -21.90 -12.04 -0.21
CA ARG A 396 -20.70 -12.67 -0.75
C ARG A 396 -19.64 -11.63 -1.10
N LEU A 397 -18.38 -12.05 -1.19
CA LEU A 397 -17.29 -11.16 -1.53
C LEU A 397 -17.49 -10.51 -2.91
N GLU A 398 -17.98 -11.25 -3.92
CA GLU A 398 -18.24 -10.67 -5.25
C GLU A 398 -19.40 -9.67 -5.28
N TYR A 399 -20.23 -9.64 -4.24
CA TYR A 399 -21.32 -8.67 -4.10
C TYR A 399 -21.02 -7.56 -3.08
N ALA A 400 -19.84 -7.60 -2.45
CA ALA A 400 -19.42 -6.57 -1.51
C ALA A 400 -19.43 -5.19 -2.21
N PRO A 401 -20.12 -4.17 -1.66
CA PRO A 401 -20.18 -2.85 -2.26
C PRO A 401 -18.78 -2.27 -2.52
N GLY A 402 -18.51 -1.87 -3.77
CA GLY A 402 -17.21 -1.37 -4.21
C GLY A 402 -16.33 -2.43 -4.90
N LEU A 403 -16.63 -3.72 -4.71
CA LEU A 403 -15.99 -4.81 -5.44
C LEU A 403 -16.87 -5.33 -6.60
N SER A 404 -18.19 -5.26 -6.45
CA SER A 404 -19.16 -6.07 -7.19
C SER A 404 -19.54 -5.72 -8.63
N ASP A 405 -18.94 -4.67 -9.21
CA ASP A 405 -19.46 -4.09 -10.45
C ASP A 405 -18.49 -4.21 -11.65
N TRP A 406 -17.60 -5.20 -11.64
CA TRP A 406 -16.52 -5.23 -12.64
C TRP A 406 -17.05 -5.43 -14.07
N SER A 407 -18.10 -6.25 -14.26
CA SER A 407 -18.69 -6.51 -15.59
C SER A 407 -19.23 -5.26 -16.28
N SER A 408 -19.78 -4.29 -15.54
CA SER A 408 -20.25 -3.03 -16.14
C SER A 408 -19.10 -2.09 -16.53
N GLN A 409 -17.90 -2.34 -15.99
CA GLN A 409 -16.71 -1.51 -16.15
C GLN A 409 -15.72 -2.05 -17.18
N ALA A 410 -15.88 -3.31 -17.60
CA ALA A 410 -14.98 -3.97 -18.53
C ALA A 410 -14.86 -3.25 -19.88
N HIS A 411 -15.98 -2.74 -20.41
CA HIS A 411 -15.97 -1.98 -21.68
C HIS A 411 -15.20 -0.66 -21.55
N ASP A 412 -15.49 0.11 -20.50
CA ASP A 412 -14.79 1.37 -20.21
C ASP A 412 -13.29 1.13 -19.98
N ALA A 413 -12.92 0.04 -19.32
CA ALA A 413 -11.52 -0.33 -19.10
C ALA A 413 -10.81 -0.68 -20.41
N HIS A 414 -11.49 -1.40 -21.32
CA HIS A 414 -10.97 -1.69 -22.65
C HIS A 414 -10.77 -0.41 -23.47
N ASP A 415 -11.74 0.50 -23.46
CA ASP A 415 -11.64 1.78 -24.16
C ASP A 415 -10.49 2.62 -23.59
N ALA A 416 -10.32 2.63 -22.27
CA ALA A 416 -9.21 3.29 -21.61
C ALA A 416 -7.85 2.69 -22.00
N ARG A 417 -7.75 1.36 -22.08
CA ARG A 417 -6.53 0.67 -22.54
C ARG A 417 -6.08 1.16 -23.93
N VAL A 418 -7.02 1.45 -24.82
CA VAL A 418 -6.74 1.92 -26.19
C VAL A 418 -6.46 3.42 -26.24
N ALA A 419 -7.27 4.25 -25.57
CA ALA A 419 -7.19 5.71 -25.67
C ALA A 419 -5.98 6.32 -24.94
N LEU A 420 -5.65 5.81 -23.74
CA LEU A 420 -4.60 6.37 -22.90
C LEU A 420 -3.20 6.39 -23.57
N PRO A 421 -2.69 5.32 -24.21
CA PRO A 421 -1.38 5.36 -24.86
C PRO A 421 -1.34 6.30 -26.08
N ALA A 422 -2.50 6.59 -26.70
CA ALA A 422 -2.61 7.55 -27.80
C ALA A 422 -2.57 9.02 -27.34
N GLY A 423 -2.48 9.28 -26.03
CA GLY A 423 -2.58 10.65 -25.50
C GLY A 423 -4.01 11.17 -25.44
N GLU A 424 -5.00 10.30 -25.65
CA GLU A 424 -6.42 10.65 -25.64
C GLU A 424 -7.01 10.50 -24.24
N ARG A 425 -8.12 11.21 -24.02
CA ARG A 425 -8.89 11.07 -22.79
C ARG A 425 -9.82 9.87 -22.90
N ALA A 426 -9.84 9.06 -21.86
CA ALA A 426 -10.78 7.97 -21.71
C ALA A 426 -11.96 8.40 -20.84
N ARG A 427 -13.08 7.70 -20.99
CA ARG A 427 -14.27 7.86 -20.16
C ARG A 427 -14.48 6.61 -19.32
N GLY A 428 -15.32 6.75 -18.30
CA GLY A 428 -15.77 5.63 -17.49
C GLY A 428 -15.49 5.80 -16.01
N SER A 429 -15.64 4.70 -15.29
CA SER A 429 -15.34 4.63 -13.87
C SER A 429 -13.85 4.92 -13.60
N ALA A 430 -13.50 5.52 -12.45
CA ALA A 430 -12.11 5.73 -12.07
C ALA A 430 -11.38 4.38 -11.96
N ARG A 431 -12.07 3.35 -11.46
CA ARG A 431 -11.59 1.97 -11.40
C ARG A 431 -11.34 1.38 -12.80
N ALA A 432 -12.24 1.62 -13.76
CA ALA A 432 -12.11 1.21 -15.16
C ALA A 432 -10.93 1.91 -15.85
N LEU A 433 -10.81 3.22 -15.65
CA LEU A 433 -9.70 4.02 -16.17
C LEU A 433 -8.35 3.50 -15.67
N VAL A 434 -8.26 3.10 -14.40
CA VAL A 434 -7.04 2.51 -13.84
C VAL A 434 -6.73 1.14 -14.40
N ALA A 435 -7.71 0.24 -14.45
CA ALA A 435 -7.50 -1.07 -15.02
C ALA A 435 -7.07 -0.99 -16.49
N GLY A 436 -7.69 -0.10 -17.27
CA GLY A 436 -7.26 0.19 -18.64
C GLY A 436 -5.84 0.77 -18.69
N ALA A 437 -5.47 1.64 -17.75
CA ALA A 437 -4.09 2.14 -17.65
C ALA A 437 -3.08 1.05 -17.28
N ILE A 438 -3.44 0.12 -16.40
CA ILE A 438 -2.64 -1.06 -16.06
C ILE A 438 -2.39 -1.88 -17.32
N ASP A 439 -3.44 -2.28 -18.05
CA ASP A 439 -3.31 -3.05 -19.29
C ASP A 439 -2.51 -2.28 -20.35
N ALA A 440 -2.76 -0.98 -20.52
CA ALA A 440 -2.02 -0.15 -21.47
C ALA A 440 -0.53 -0.07 -21.13
N ALA A 441 -0.18 0.03 -19.86
CA ALA A 441 1.21 0.04 -19.39
C ALA A 441 1.91 -1.31 -19.59
N ILE A 442 1.13 -2.40 -19.51
CA ILE A 442 1.60 -3.75 -19.80
C ILE A 442 1.95 -3.88 -21.28
N GLU A 443 1.06 -3.45 -22.17
CA GLU A 443 1.19 -3.58 -23.62
C GLU A 443 2.13 -2.55 -24.26
N SER A 444 2.20 -1.35 -23.70
CA SER A 444 2.95 -0.20 -24.24
C SER A 444 3.88 0.43 -23.19
N PRO A 445 4.92 -0.28 -22.72
CA PRO A 445 5.85 0.23 -21.70
C PRO A 445 6.62 1.47 -22.14
N ASP A 446 6.74 1.74 -23.45
CA ASP A 446 7.37 2.98 -23.94
C ASP A 446 6.44 4.21 -23.84
N ALA A 447 5.14 3.99 -23.61
CA ALA A 447 4.12 5.04 -23.54
C ALA A 447 3.74 5.45 -22.10
N LEU A 448 4.46 4.97 -21.07
CA LEU A 448 4.09 5.16 -19.66
C LEU A 448 3.81 6.62 -19.28
N ALA A 449 4.66 7.55 -19.73
CA ALA A 449 4.49 8.98 -19.45
C ALA A 449 3.20 9.55 -20.09
N THR A 450 2.86 9.10 -21.30
CA THR A 450 1.63 9.48 -22.01
C THR A 450 0.41 8.90 -21.33
N ILE A 451 0.45 7.59 -21.01
CA ILE A 451 -0.62 6.88 -20.30
C ILE A 451 -0.93 7.58 -18.97
N HIS A 452 0.11 7.90 -18.19
CA HIS A 452 -0.02 8.67 -16.96
C HIS A 452 -0.73 9.99 -17.21
N ALA A 453 -0.17 10.85 -18.08
CA ALA A 453 -0.72 12.17 -18.35
C ALA A 453 -2.21 12.11 -18.77
N SER A 454 -2.55 11.21 -19.69
CA SER A 454 -3.92 10.99 -20.13
C SER A 454 -4.85 10.48 -19.04
N LEU A 455 -4.36 9.58 -18.18
CA LEU A 455 -5.12 9.06 -17.05
C LEU A 455 -5.48 10.19 -16.07
N TYR A 456 -4.51 11.03 -15.69
CA TYR A 456 -4.76 12.18 -14.81
C TYR A 456 -5.77 13.16 -15.43
N GLU A 457 -5.65 13.43 -16.73
CA GLU A 457 -6.59 14.32 -17.42
C GLU A 457 -8.01 13.74 -17.48
N SER A 458 -8.13 12.43 -17.71
CA SER A 458 -9.42 11.71 -17.71
C SER A 458 -10.09 11.75 -16.34
N LEU A 459 -9.32 11.58 -15.27
CA LEU A 459 -9.84 11.59 -13.90
C LEU A 459 -10.20 12.99 -13.40
N ARG A 460 -9.47 14.03 -13.81
CA ARG A 460 -9.74 15.43 -13.43
C ARG A 460 -11.10 15.93 -13.87
N GLU A 461 -11.58 15.50 -15.03
CA GLU A 461 -12.89 15.90 -15.55
C GLU A 461 -14.03 15.41 -14.65
N LYS A 462 -13.84 14.24 -14.03
CA LYS A 462 -14.76 13.64 -13.07
C LYS A 462 -14.77 14.39 -11.74
N SER A 463 -13.60 14.73 -11.24
CA SER A 463 -13.43 15.42 -9.95
C SER A 463 -13.79 16.90 -9.97
N ALA A 464 -14.17 17.48 -11.12
CA ALA A 464 -14.55 18.89 -11.18
C ALA A 464 -15.77 19.14 -10.28
N PRO A 465 -15.60 19.80 -9.11
CA PRO A 465 -16.70 19.92 -8.17
C PRO A 465 -17.79 20.77 -8.82
N LYS A 466 -19.04 20.27 -8.84
CA LYS A 466 -20.20 21.15 -9.00
C LYS A 466 -20.01 22.30 -8.00
N PRO A 467 -20.09 23.58 -8.42
CA PRO A 467 -19.70 24.69 -7.57
C PRO A 467 -20.53 24.69 -6.29
N ARG A 468 -19.95 24.14 -5.21
CA ARG A 468 -20.53 24.21 -3.88
C ARG A 468 -20.57 25.68 -3.51
N THR A 469 -21.77 26.17 -3.20
CA THR A 469 -22.02 27.51 -2.66
C THR A 469 -21.00 27.77 -1.55
N LYS A 470 -20.22 28.84 -1.74
CA LYS A 470 -19.01 29.17 -0.97
C LYS A 470 -19.29 29.15 0.54
N ARG A 471 -18.99 28.03 1.20
CA ARG A 471 -18.74 28.02 2.65
C ARG A 471 -17.26 28.34 2.83
N ALA A 472 -16.98 29.31 3.69
CA ALA A 472 -15.64 29.83 3.94
C ALA A 472 -14.69 28.71 4.35
N VAL A 473 -13.82 28.28 3.43
CA VAL A 473 -12.73 27.35 3.70
C VAL A 473 -11.65 28.14 4.41
N ALA A 474 -11.41 27.80 5.69
CA ALA A 474 -10.26 28.29 6.43
C ALA A 474 -8.98 27.96 5.66
N THR A 475 -8.17 28.99 5.40
CA THR A 475 -6.90 28.89 4.69
C THR A 475 -5.90 28.08 5.51
N THR A 476 -5.85 26.77 5.28
CA THR A 476 -4.81 25.90 5.83
C THR A 476 -3.46 26.26 5.22
N LYS A 477 -2.46 26.48 6.08
CA LYS A 477 -1.06 26.67 5.67
C LYS A 477 -0.61 25.41 4.92
N ARG A 478 -0.30 25.55 3.62
CA ARG A 478 0.31 24.50 2.79
C ARG A 478 1.48 23.85 3.53
N SER A 479 1.38 22.56 3.80
CA SER A 479 2.48 21.75 4.28
C SER A 479 3.60 21.78 3.24
N LYS A 480 4.81 22.19 3.64
CA LYS A 480 6.02 22.11 2.81
C LYS A 480 6.39 20.62 2.68
N GLY A 481 5.93 19.93 1.65
CA GLY A 481 6.32 18.54 1.41
C GLY A 481 5.59 17.85 0.27
N TRP A 482 4.38 18.29 -0.07
CA TRP A 482 3.59 17.67 -1.12
C TRP A 482 3.81 18.35 -2.47
N THR A 483 4.16 17.56 -3.49
CA THR A 483 4.17 18.02 -4.87
C THR A 483 2.74 18.07 -5.42
N ARG A 484 2.50 18.82 -6.49
CA ARG A 484 1.20 18.81 -7.18
C ARG A 484 0.81 17.41 -7.68
N GLN A 485 1.81 16.59 -8.01
CA GLN A 485 1.62 15.22 -8.44
C GLN A 485 1.07 14.35 -7.31
N ASN A 486 1.68 14.41 -6.11
CA ASN A 486 1.20 13.66 -4.94
C ASN A 486 -0.27 13.99 -4.60
N TYR A 487 -0.66 15.26 -4.73
CA TYR A 487 -2.06 15.65 -4.53
C TYR A 487 -2.99 15.08 -5.60
N ALA A 488 -2.57 15.08 -6.87
CA ALA A 488 -3.38 14.51 -7.95
C ALA A 488 -3.55 13.01 -7.76
N GLU A 489 -2.51 12.31 -7.30
CA GLU A 489 -2.55 10.88 -7.02
C GLU A 489 -3.41 10.52 -5.81
N ALA A 490 -3.35 11.33 -4.75
CA ALA A 490 -4.27 11.21 -3.63
C ALA A 490 -5.72 11.43 -4.00
N LEU A 491 -5.98 12.39 -4.88
CA LEU A 491 -7.33 12.61 -5.38
C LEU A 491 -7.79 11.47 -6.29
N ILE A 492 -6.90 10.92 -7.12
CA ILE A 492 -7.23 9.80 -8.01
C ILE A 492 -7.49 8.54 -7.23
N LEU A 493 -6.61 8.18 -6.31
CA LEU A 493 -6.83 7.02 -5.44
C LEU A 493 -8.06 7.25 -4.57
N GLY A 494 -8.30 8.48 -4.11
CA GLY A 494 -9.56 8.86 -3.51
C GLY A 494 -10.76 8.60 -4.41
N GLU A 495 -10.76 9.05 -5.66
CA GLU A 495 -11.88 8.85 -6.59
C GLU A 495 -12.07 7.37 -6.96
N ILE A 496 -10.99 6.62 -7.23
CA ILE A 496 -11.02 5.17 -7.50
C ILE A 496 -11.67 4.42 -6.35
N LEU A 497 -11.31 4.79 -5.13
CA LEU A 497 -11.79 4.16 -3.91
C LEU A 497 -13.20 4.67 -3.50
N LEU A 498 -13.53 5.93 -3.79
CA LEU A 498 -14.76 6.60 -3.34
C LEU A 498 -15.85 6.71 -4.40
N GLU A 499 -15.75 6.01 -5.53
CA GLU A 499 -16.75 6.12 -6.58
C GLU A 499 -18.17 5.94 -6.01
N PRO A 500 -19.09 6.87 -6.32
CA PRO A 500 -20.34 6.94 -5.62
C PRO A 500 -21.16 5.69 -5.85
N ARG A 501 -21.65 5.13 -4.73
CA ARG A 501 -22.70 4.13 -4.64
C ARG A 501 -23.95 4.67 -5.35
N SER A 502 -24.07 4.43 -6.64
CA SER A 502 -25.32 4.62 -7.35
C SER A 502 -25.70 3.35 -8.07
N ARG A 503 -26.54 2.53 -7.41
CA ARG A 503 -27.95 2.40 -7.77
C ARG A 503 -28.78 2.08 -6.55
#